data_AF-A0A661JA65-F1
#
_entry.id   AF-A0A661JA65-F1
#
_cell.length_a   1.000
_cell.length_b   1.000
_cell.length_c   1.000
_cell.angle_alpha   90.00
_cell.angle_beta   90.00
_cell.angle_gamma   90.00
#
_symmetry.space_group_name_H-M   'P 1'
#
loop_
_entity.id
_entity.type
_entity.pdbx_description
1 polymer ?
#
loop_
_entity_poly.entity_id
_entity_poly.type
_entity_poly.pdbx_seq_one_letter_code
_entity_poly.pdbx_strand_id
1 'polypeptide(L)'
;MKEVVEIELGGRKLRLETGQMAKQASGAVIVSYGDTVILVTAVGDERTRKGIDFLPLSVDYMEKGFAAGRIPGGYFRREIGRPSERETLRSRLIDRPIRPLFPKKYRKELQVIATVLSADPEIDPDTVALVGASAALEISDLPFQGPIGAVRVGRSHGELTVNPTAAQLEDSDLNLVVAGNHK
;
A
#
# COMPACT_ATOMS: atom_id res chain seq x y z
N MET A 1 5.78 -20.98 -6.68
CA MET A 1 5.88 -21.56 -5.32
C MET A 1 5.48 -20.46 -4.35
N LYS A 2 4.99 -20.79 -3.14
CA LYS A 2 4.68 -19.75 -2.14
C LYS A 2 5.98 -19.31 -1.52
N GLU A 3 6.29 -18.02 -1.62
CA GLU A 3 7.48 -17.41 -1.01
C GLU A 3 7.05 -16.46 0.10
N VAL A 4 7.78 -16.49 1.21
CA VAL A 4 7.48 -15.68 2.40
C VAL A 4 8.78 -15.11 2.95
N VAL A 5 8.81 -13.80 3.18
CA VAL A 5 9.90 -13.11 3.87
C VAL A 5 9.35 -12.29 5.03
N GLU A 6 10.08 -12.27 6.14
CA GLU A 6 9.66 -11.62 7.38
C GLU A 6 10.81 -10.83 7.99
N ILE A 7 10.50 -9.64 8.51
CA ILE A 7 11.42 -8.82 9.31
C ILE A 7 10.70 -8.27 10.54
N GLU A 8 11.46 -7.92 11.57
CA GLU A 8 10.95 -7.19 12.72
C GLU A 8 11.12 -5.68 12.50
N LEU A 9 10.03 -4.92 12.62
CA LEU A 9 9.98 -3.49 12.43
C LEU A 9 9.06 -2.89 13.51
N GLY A 10 9.54 -1.91 14.27
CA GLY A 10 8.73 -1.25 15.30
C GLY A 10 8.10 -2.20 16.34
N GLY A 11 8.82 -3.28 16.70
CA GLY A 11 8.35 -4.30 17.65
C GLY A 11 7.28 -5.25 17.11
N ARG A 12 7.04 -5.27 15.80
CA ARG A 12 6.07 -6.16 15.13
C ARG A 12 6.70 -6.83 13.92
N LYS A 13 6.15 -7.98 13.54
CA LYS A 13 6.57 -8.67 12.32
C LYS A 13 5.90 -8.04 11.10
N LEU A 14 6.72 -7.55 10.18
CA LEU A 14 6.32 -7.24 8.81
C LEU A 14 6.60 -8.45 7.93
N ARG A 15 5.57 -8.97 7.28
CA ARG A 15 5.59 -10.18 6.47
C ARG A 15 5.14 -9.89 5.05
N LEU A 16 5.89 -10.36 4.06
CA LEU A 16 5.52 -10.29 2.66
C LEU A 16 5.40 -11.71 2.11
N GLU A 17 4.28 -12.00 1.46
CA GLU A 17 3.97 -13.29 0.85
C GLU A 17 3.59 -13.12 -0.63
N THR A 18 4.12 -13.98 -1.50
CA THR A 18 3.76 -14.01 -2.93
C THR A 18 3.65 -15.43 -3.46
N GLY A 19 3.11 -15.58 -4.68
CA GLY A 19 3.06 -16.85 -5.41
C GLY A 19 1.83 -17.73 -5.16
N GLN A 20 0.91 -17.33 -4.27
CA GLN A 20 -0.34 -18.06 -4.02
C GLN A 20 -1.59 -17.36 -4.57
N MET A 21 -1.74 -16.05 -4.33
CA MET A 21 -2.92 -15.27 -4.75
C MET A 21 -2.62 -14.41 -5.99
N ALA A 22 -3.68 -14.07 -6.74
CA ALA A 22 -3.65 -13.15 -7.89
C ALA A 22 -2.52 -13.42 -8.92
N LYS A 23 -2.27 -14.70 -9.24
CA LYS A 23 -1.17 -15.15 -10.12
C LYS A 23 -1.21 -14.62 -11.56
N GLN A 24 -2.31 -14.00 -11.97
CA GLN A 24 -2.45 -13.39 -13.29
C GLN A 24 -2.06 -11.91 -13.32
N ALA A 25 -1.87 -11.28 -12.16
CA ALA A 25 -1.33 -9.93 -12.09
C ALA A 25 0.16 -9.94 -12.45
N SER A 26 0.68 -8.81 -12.95
CA SER A 26 2.12 -8.65 -13.23
C SER A 26 2.95 -8.80 -11.95
N GLY A 27 2.42 -8.34 -10.81
CA GLY A 27 2.96 -8.61 -9.48
C GLY A 27 1.86 -8.64 -8.44
N ALA A 28 1.97 -9.52 -7.46
CA ALA A 28 1.00 -9.65 -6.37
C ALA A 28 1.69 -10.03 -5.05
N VAL A 29 1.44 -9.24 -4.01
CA VAL A 29 1.99 -9.44 -2.68
C VAL A 29 0.90 -9.30 -1.63
N ILE A 30 0.84 -10.25 -0.71
CA ILE A 30 0.10 -10.11 0.54
C ILE A 30 1.11 -9.58 1.57
N VAL A 31 0.85 -8.38 2.07
CA VAL A 31 1.63 -7.77 3.14
C VAL A 31 0.85 -7.87 4.44
N SER A 32 1.53 -8.27 5.52
CA SER A 32 0.97 -8.34 6.86
C SER A 32 1.86 -7.63 7.85
N TYR A 33 1.26 -6.85 8.75
CA TYR A 33 1.97 -6.19 9.85
C TYR A 33 1.07 -6.22 11.08
N GLY A 34 1.45 -7.02 12.08
CA GLY A 34 0.50 -7.45 13.11
C GLY A 34 -0.69 -8.19 12.48
N ASP A 35 -1.91 -7.85 12.89
CA ASP A 35 -3.14 -8.45 12.36
C ASP A 35 -3.72 -7.69 11.14
N THR A 36 -3.05 -6.62 10.70
CA THR A 36 -3.39 -5.91 9.45
C THR A 36 -2.85 -6.68 8.25
N VAL A 37 -3.73 -7.03 7.31
CA VAL A 37 -3.39 -7.80 6.11
C VAL A 37 -3.93 -7.10 4.87
N ILE A 38 -3.08 -6.88 3.87
CA ILE A 38 -3.41 -6.16 2.65
C ILE A 38 -2.92 -6.97 1.45
N LEU A 39 -3.80 -7.17 0.47
CA LEU A 39 -3.42 -7.70 -0.84
C LEU A 39 -3.13 -6.53 -1.77
N VAL A 40 -1.92 -6.48 -2.28
CA VAL A 40 -1.51 -5.47 -3.26
C VAL A 40 -1.16 -6.14 -4.58
N THR A 41 -1.78 -5.66 -5.66
CA THR A 41 -1.54 -6.15 -7.01
C THR A 41 -1.11 -5.01 -7.93
N ALA A 42 -0.08 -5.25 -8.73
CA ALA A 42 0.38 -4.37 -9.79
C ALA A 42 0.12 -5.03 -11.15
N VAL A 43 -0.46 -4.28 -12.08
CA VAL A 43 -0.71 -4.72 -13.45
C VAL A 43 -0.25 -3.62 -14.40
N GLY A 44 0.50 -3.99 -15.42
CA GLY A 44 0.78 -3.11 -16.55
C GLY A 44 0.29 -3.68 -17.87
N ASP A 45 -0.25 -2.82 -18.72
CA ASP A 45 -0.58 -3.21 -20.09
C ASP A 45 0.70 -3.36 -20.90
N GLU A 46 0.76 -4.36 -21.78
CA GLU A 46 1.86 -4.51 -22.73
C GLU A 46 1.81 -3.45 -23.83
N ARG A 47 0.61 -2.95 -24.14
CA ARG A 47 0.35 -2.02 -25.24
C ARG A 47 0.39 -0.59 -24.76
N THR A 48 0.94 0.28 -25.59
CA THR A 48 0.84 1.73 -25.39
C THR A 48 -0.41 2.24 -26.10
N ARG A 49 -1.30 2.90 -25.35
CA ARG A 49 -2.48 3.55 -25.95
C ARG A 49 -2.03 4.71 -26.83
N LYS A 50 -2.61 4.79 -28.03
CA LYS A 50 -2.29 5.86 -29.00
C LYS A 50 -2.68 7.22 -28.41
N GLY A 51 -1.80 8.21 -28.57
CA GLY A 51 -2.05 9.60 -28.18
C GLY A 51 -1.79 9.94 -26.71
N ILE A 52 -1.22 9.02 -25.91
CA ILE A 52 -0.79 9.33 -24.53
C ILE A 52 0.60 9.97 -24.54
N ASP A 53 0.73 11.12 -23.89
CA ASP A 53 2.00 11.84 -23.66
C ASP A 53 2.48 11.81 -22.21
N PHE A 54 1.66 11.31 -21.27
CA PHE A 54 1.94 11.22 -19.84
C PHE A 54 2.11 9.76 -19.35
N LEU A 55 2.38 9.58 -18.05
CA LEU A 55 2.37 8.26 -17.37
C LEU A 55 0.96 7.94 -16.85
N PRO A 56 0.19 7.04 -17.49
CA PRO A 56 -1.12 6.60 -17.03
C PRO A 56 -0.99 5.60 -15.87
N LEU A 57 -0.64 6.11 -14.70
CA LEU A 57 -0.61 5.36 -13.44
C LEU A 57 -1.86 5.67 -12.62
N SER A 58 -2.62 4.63 -12.29
CA SER A 58 -3.77 4.64 -11.39
C SER A 58 -3.46 3.86 -10.12
N VAL A 59 -3.78 4.43 -8.96
CA VAL A 59 -3.57 3.79 -7.67
C VAL A 59 -4.88 3.80 -6.88
N ASP A 60 -5.36 2.61 -6.57
CA ASP A 60 -6.63 2.39 -5.88
C ASP A 60 -6.37 1.70 -4.53
N TYR A 61 -6.56 2.43 -3.44
CA TYR A 61 -6.60 1.88 -2.10
C TYR A 61 -8.06 1.65 -1.70
N MET A 62 -8.40 0.43 -1.31
CA MET A 62 -9.76 0.02 -1.00
C MET A 62 -9.84 -0.65 0.37
N GLU A 63 -10.79 -0.20 1.18
CA GLU A 63 -11.11 -0.82 2.46
C GLU A 63 -12.44 -1.56 2.37
N LYS A 64 -12.45 -2.79 2.84
CA LYS A 64 -13.65 -3.61 2.87
C LYS A 64 -14.20 -3.61 4.28
N GLY A 65 -15.53 -3.50 4.42
CA GLY A 65 -16.17 -3.52 5.74
C GLY A 65 -15.85 -4.80 6.52
N PHE A 66 -15.71 -5.92 5.79
CA PHE A 66 -15.33 -7.20 6.39
C PHE A 66 -13.94 -7.19 7.04
N ALA A 67 -13.03 -6.31 6.62
CA ALA A 67 -11.69 -6.22 7.21
C ALA A 67 -11.72 -5.82 8.68
N ALA A 68 -12.78 -5.12 9.12
CA ALA A 68 -13.04 -4.78 10.51
C ALA A 68 -14.19 -5.60 11.13
N GLY A 69 -14.63 -6.69 10.47
CA GLY A 69 -15.76 -7.50 10.92
C GLY A 69 -17.12 -6.78 10.89
N ARG A 70 -17.28 -5.74 10.06
CA ARG A 70 -18.50 -4.91 10.00
C ARG A 70 -19.21 -5.04 8.66
N ILE A 71 -20.53 -5.11 8.69
CA ILE A 71 -21.36 -5.03 7.48
C ILE A 71 -21.55 -3.54 7.12
N PRO A 72 -21.36 -3.14 5.85
CA PRO A 72 -21.55 -1.75 5.44
C PRO A 72 -22.94 -1.20 5.83
N GLY A 73 -22.94 -0.02 6.45
CA GLY A 73 -24.15 0.59 7.02
C GLY A 73 -25.13 1.20 6.01
N GLY A 74 -24.72 1.38 4.75
CA GLY A 74 -25.53 2.02 3.71
C GLY A 74 -26.73 1.19 3.25
N TYR A 75 -27.67 1.82 2.53
CA TYR A 75 -28.89 1.18 2.01
C TYR A 75 -28.58 -0.11 1.22
N PHE A 76 -27.57 -0.06 0.36
CA PHE A 76 -27.17 -1.19 -0.49
C PHE A 76 -26.37 -2.28 0.24
N ARG A 77 -26.02 -2.09 1.53
CA ARG A 77 -25.19 -3.03 2.33
C ARG A 77 -23.89 -3.46 1.64
N ARG A 78 -23.33 -2.58 0.81
CA ARG A 78 -22.10 -2.78 0.03
C ARG A 78 -21.24 -1.54 0.16
N GLU A 79 -19.92 -1.68 0.05
CA GLU A 79 -19.04 -0.52 -0.12
C GLU A 79 -19.48 0.24 -1.37
N ILE A 80 -19.95 1.47 -1.17
CA ILE A 80 -20.41 2.34 -2.26
C ILE A 80 -19.21 2.56 -3.18
N GLY A 81 -19.39 2.40 -4.50
CA GLY A 81 -18.30 2.37 -5.47
C GLY A 81 -17.48 3.67 -5.62
N ARG A 82 -17.77 4.70 -4.81
CA ARG A 82 -16.96 5.91 -4.71
C ARG A 82 -16.04 5.78 -3.49
N PRO A 83 -14.71 5.85 -3.67
CA PRO A 83 -13.77 5.87 -2.55
C PRO A 83 -14.09 7.01 -1.58
N SER A 84 -13.94 6.72 -0.29
CA SER A 84 -13.97 7.72 0.78
C SER A 84 -12.80 8.70 0.67
N GLU A 85 -12.88 9.80 1.41
CA GLU A 85 -11.76 10.74 1.52
C GLU A 85 -10.50 10.05 2.04
N ARG A 86 -10.64 9.18 3.05
CA ARG A 86 -9.53 8.42 3.62
C ARG A 86 -8.88 7.49 2.59
N GLU A 87 -9.68 6.77 1.82
CA GLU A 87 -9.17 5.90 0.75
C GLU A 87 -8.46 6.73 -0.32
N THR A 88 -9.02 7.86 -0.72
CA THR A 88 -8.41 8.77 -1.71
C THR A 88 -7.08 9.33 -1.22
N LEU A 89 -6.98 9.74 0.05
CA LEU A 89 -5.73 10.23 0.64
C LEU A 89 -4.65 9.14 0.68
N ARG A 90 -5.02 7.90 1.02
CA ARG A 90 -4.08 6.77 1.03
C ARG A 90 -3.66 6.33 -0.37
N SER A 91 -4.56 6.34 -1.36
CA SER A 91 -4.19 6.17 -2.78
C SER A 91 -3.12 7.17 -3.18
N ARG A 92 -3.28 8.45 -2.82
CA ARG A 92 -2.30 9.50 -3.12
C ARG A 92 -0.99 9.30 -2.35
N LEU A 93 -1.05 8.78 -1.12
CA LEU A 93 0.12 8.49 -0.31
C LEU A 93 0.99 7.39 -0.93
N ILE A 94 0.37 6.41 -1.59
CA ILE A 94 1.06 5.36 -2.36
C ILE A 94 1.56 5.92 -3.71
N ASP A 95 0.72 6.68 -4.44
CA ASP A 95 1.04 7.19 -5.79
C ASP A 95 2.25 8.13 -5.81
N ARG A 96 2.31 9.08 -4.87
CA ARG A 96 3.33 10.13 -4.83
C ARG A 96 4.78 9.62 -4.84
N PRO A 97 5.17 8.63 -4.02
CA PRO A 97 6.54 8.14 -4.00
C PRO A 97 6.87 7.17 -5.15
N ILE A 98 5.91 6.40 -5.67
CA ILE A 98 6.18 5.44 -6.76
C ILE A 98 6.21 6.10 -8.14
N ARG A 99 5.41 7.14 -8.38
CA ARG A 99 5.25 7.79 -9.69
C ARG A 99 6.57 8.31 -10.29
N PRO A 100 7.46 8.96 -9.53
CA PRO A 100 8.75 9.45 -10.04
C PRO A 100 9.75 8.34 -10.39
N LEU A 101 9.52 7.11 -9.92
CA LEU A 101 10.44 5.99 -10.10
C LEU A 101 10.20 5.21 -11.39
N PHE A 102 9.20 5.60 -12.18
CA PHE A 102 9.04 5.09 -13.54
C PHE A 102 9.87 5.91 -14.54
N PRO A 103 10.40 5.28 -15.61
CA PRO A 103 11.11 5.99 -16.65
C PRO A 103 10.26 7.12 -17.25
N LYS A 104 10.86 8.30 -17.46
CA LYS A 104 10.16 9.51 -17.95
C LYS A 104 9.36 9.33 -19.25
N LYS A 105 9.70 8.33 -20.08
CA LYS A 105 9.05 8.04 -21.36
C LYS A 105 8.10 6.84 -21.29
N TYR A 106 7.85 6.29 -20.11
CA TYR A 106 6.95 5.16 -19.92
C TYR A 106 5.50 5.62 -20.05
N ARG A 107 4.77 5.01 -20.99
CA ARG A 107 3.42 5.41 -21.42
C ARG A 107 2.42 4.25 -21.45
N LYS A 108 2.81 3.11 -20.89
CA LYS A 108 1.92 1.96 -20.75
C LYS A 108 1.05 2.16 -19.53
N GLU A 109 -0.20 1.72 -19.61
CA GLU A 109 -1.16 1.80 -18.52
C GLU A 109 -0.70 0.95 -17.35
N LEU A 110 -0.73 1.53 -16.15
CA LEU A 110 -0.34 0.89 -14.90
C LEU A 110 -1.46 1.05 -13.90
N GLN A 111 -1.80 -0.05 -13.23
CA GLN A 111 -2.72 -0.05 -12.11
C GLN A 111 -2.09 -0.73 -10.91
N VAL A 112 -2.13 -0.05 -9.77
CA VAL A 112 -1.80 -0.63 -8.47
C VAL A 112 -3.06 -0.60 -7.62
N ILE A 113 -3.50 -1.77 -7.16
CA ILE A 113 -4.67 -1.90 -6.28
C ILE A 113 -4.20 -2.45 -4.94
N ALA A 114 -4.46 -1.73 -3.86
CA ALA A 114 -4.22 -2.15 -2.49
C ALA A 114 -5.57 -2.41 -1.80
N THR A 115 -5.90 -3.67 -1.54
CA THR A 115 -7.15 -4.07 -0.88
C THR A 115 -6.87 -4.53 0.54
N VAL A 116 -7.43 -3.83 1.52
CA VAL A 116 -7.34 -4.26 2.93
C VAL A 116 -8.26 -5.45 3.16
N LEU A 117 -7.67 -6.55 3.60
CA LEU A 117 -8.37 -7.81 3.88
C LEU A 117 -8.66 -7.99 5.38
N SER A 118 -7.75 -7.50 6.23
CA SER A 118 -7.88 -7.49 7.69
C SER A 118 -7.30 -6.19 8.22
N ALA A 119 -7.97 -5.57 9.20
CA ALA A 119 -7.54 -4.32 9.79
C ALA A 119 -7.45 -4.46 11.32
N ASP A 120 -6.25 -4.31 11.85
CA ASP A 120 -6.01 -4.15 13.28
C ASP A 120 -6.30 -2.67 13.64
N PRO A 121 -7.17 -2.38 14.62
CA PRO A 121 -7.49 -1.00 15.02
C PRO A 121 -6.27 -0.21 15.51
N GLU A 122 -5.24 -0.88 16.03
CA GLU A 122 -4.03 -0.23 16.54
C GLU A 122 -3.02 0.09 15.45
N ILE A 123 -3.19 -0.41 14.23
CA ILE A 123 -2.21 -0.30 13.15
C ILE A 123 -2.83 0.45 11.97
N ASP A 124 -2.21 1.57 11.58
CA ASP A 124 -2.63 2.26 10.35
C ASP A 124 -2.16 1.47 9.11
N PRO A 125 -3.08 1.04 8.22
CA PRO A 125 -2.73 0.25 7.03
C PRO A 125 -1.99 1.03 5.94
N ASP A 126 -1.84 2.35 6.06
CA ASP A 126 -1.29 3.20 5.00
C ASP A 126 0.17 2.88 4.62
N THR A 127 1.06 2.80 5.60
CA THR A 127 2.48 2.45 5.42
C THR A 127 2.64 1.02 4.96
N VAL A 128 1.82 0.12 5.49
CA VAL A 128 1.77 -1.30 5.12
C VAL A 128 1.40 -1.45 3.64
N ALA A 129 0.37 -0.73 3.19
CA ALA A 129 -0.05 -0.73 1.79
C ALA A 129 1.01 -0.18 0.84
N LEU A 130 1.74 0.87 1.26
CA LEU A 130 2.84 1.43 0.48
C LEU A 130 4.00 0.44 0.32
N VAL A 131 4.41 -0.23 1.40
CA VAL A 131 5.42 -1.30 1.33
C VAL A 131 4.94 -2.44 0.43
N GLY A 132 3.67 -2.85 0.54
CA GLY A 132 3.07 -3.86 -0.33
C GLY A 132 3.08 -3.43 -1.81
N ALA A 133 2.78 -2.17 -2.11
CA ALA A 133 2.84 -1.62 -3.47
C ALA A 133 4.26 -1.62 -4.02
N SER A 134 5.25 -1.21 -3.22
CA SER A 134 6.65 -1.30 -3.63
C SER A 134 7.06 -2.73 -3.91
N ALA A 135 6.69 -3.67 -3.04
CA ALA A 135 7.04 -5.07 -3.21
C ALA A 135 6.37 -5.67 -4.46
N ALA A 136 5.08 -5.39 -4.68
CA ALA A 136 4.34 -5.87 -5.85
C ALA A 136 4.91 -5.32 -7.16
N LEU A 137 5.35 -4.06 -7.18
CA LEU A 137 6.03 -3.47 -8.35
C LEU A 137 7.41 -4.08 -8.57
N GLU A 138 8.19 -4.30 -7.51
CA GLU A 138 9.55 -4.84 -7.60
C GLU A 138 9.59 -6.29 -8.11
N ILE A 139 8.60 -7.12 -7.72
CA ILE A 139 8.51 -8.51 -8.21
C ILE A 139 7.85 -8.63 -9.59
N SER A 140 7.41 -7.51 -10.17
CA SER A 140 6.76 -7.49 -11.48
C SER A 140 7.75 -7.24 -12.62
N ASP A 141 7.36 -7.53 -13.85
CA ASP A 141 8.16 -7.23 -15.04
C ASP A 141 8.13 -5.73 -15.46
N LEU A 142 7.57 -4.86 -14.61
CA LEU A 142 7.43 -3.44 -14.90
C LEU A 142 8.76 -2.70 -14.65
N PRO A 143 9.13 -1.71 -15.49
CA PRO A 143 10.37 -0.97 -15.31
C PRO A 143 10.23 0.05 -14.17
N PHE A 144 10.38 -0.41 -12.93
CA PHE A 144 10.27 0.38 -11.71
C PHE A 144 11.65 0.57 -11.08
N GLN A 145 12.02 1.81 -10.74
CA GLN A 145 13.31 2.14 -10.12
C GLN A 145 13.21 2.19 -8.58
N GLY A 146 12.61 1.15 -8.01
CA GLY A 146 12.47 0.96 -6.57
C GLY A 146 13.64 0.20 -5.94
N PRO A 147 13.40 -0.50 -4.81
CA PRO A 147 12.19 -0.43 -3.99
C PRO A 147 12.14 0.84 -3.14
N ILE A 148 10.96 1.15 -2.59
CA ILE A 148 10.77 2.16 -1.54
C ILE A 148 10.36 1.51 -0.22
N GLY A 149 10.86 2.05 0.88
CA GLY A 149 10.35 1.81 2.22
C GLY A 149 9.38 2.90 2.64
N ALA A 150 8.52 2.59 3.60
CA ALA A 150 7.74 3.59 4.30
C ALA A 150 7.59 3.26 5.79
N VAL A 151 7.59 4.31 6.60
CA VAL A 151 7.34 4.25 8.03
C VAL A 151 6.53 5.45 8.46
N ARG A 152 5.76 5.28 9.54
CA ARG A 152 5.16 6.38 10.29
C ARG A 152 6.05 6.68 11.49
N VAL A 153 6.30 7.95 11.76
CA VAL A 153 7.09 8.41 12.90
C VAL A 153 6.18 9.23 13.80
N GLY A 154 6.03 8.75 15.03
CA GLY A 154 5.45 9.50 16.14
C GLY A 154 6.54 10.11 17.02
N ARG A 155 6.17 11.06 17.87
CA ARG A 155 7.04 11.61 18.90
C ARG A 155 6.25 11.89 20.17
N SER A 156 6.69 11.30 21.27
CA SER A 156 6.11 11.53 22.60
C SER A 156 7.22 11.78 23.59
N HIS A 157 7.07 12.79 24.45
CA HIS A 157 8.09 13.18 25.43
C HIS A 157 9.51 13.41 24.83
N GLY A 158 9.58 13.85 23.56
CA GLY A 158 10.84 14.08 22.86
C GLY A 158 11.47 12.84 22.22
N GLU A 159 10.90 11.65 22.42
CA GLU A 159 11.39 10.39 21.85
C GLU A 159 10.62 10.02 20.57
N LEU A 160 11.34 9.60 19.53
CA LEU A 160 10.75 9.17 18.26
C LEU A 160 10.38 7.69 18.31
N THR A 161 9.16 7.37 17.87
CA THR A 161 8.66 6.00 17.77
C THR A 161 8.35 5.67 16.31
N VAL A 162 8.88 4.53 15.83
CA VAL A 162 8.60 4.01 14.49
C VAL A 162 7.33 3.17 14.52
N ASN A 163 6.44 3.43 13.58
CA ASN A 163 5.12 2.82 13.44
C ASN A 163 4.36 2.75 14.78
N PRO A 164 4.14 3.91 15.43
CA PRO A 164 3.39 3.98 16.68
C PRO A 164 1.96 3.44 16.49
N THR A 165 1.37 2.90 17.56
CA THR A 165 -0.04 2.51 17.51
C THR A 165 -0.98 3.70 17.45
N ALA A 166 -2.25 3.43 17.12
CA ALA A 166 -3.31 4.42 17.23
C ALA A 166 -3.33 5.07 18.62
N ALA A 167 -3.29 4.28 19.70
CA ALA A 167 -3.22 4.80 21.06
C ALA A 167 -1.97 5.64 21.33
N GLN A 168 -0.79 5.20 20.87
CA GLN A 168 0.45 5.96 21.04
C GLN A 168 0.45 7.29 20.27
N LEU A 169 -0.27 7.36 19.14
CA LEU A 169 -0.42 8.59 18.37
C LEU A 169 -1.31 9.64 19.04
N GLU A 170 -2.17 9.25 19.99
CA GLU A 170 -3.00 10.21 20.74
C GLU A 170 -2.14 11.11 21.64
N ASP A 171 -1.06 10.56 22.22
CA ASP A 171 -0.07 11.28 23.04
C ASP A 171 1.12 11.81 22.23
N SER A 172 1.03 11.80 20.90
CA SER A 172 2.13 12.14 20.00
C SER A 172 2.01 13.58 19.47
N ASP A 173 3.05 14.38 19.65
CA ASP A 173 3.13 15.75 19.11
C ASP A 173 3.59 15.79 17.64
N LEU A 174 3.91 14.63 17.07
CA LEU A 174 4.29 14.44 15.67
C LEU A 174 3.53 13.25 15.07
N ASN A 175 3.02 13.40 13.85
CA ASN A 175 2.54 12.27 13.04
C ASN A 175 3.04 12.45 11.61
N LEU A 176 4.14 11.79 11.28
CA LEU A 176 4.82 11.96 10.01
C LEU A 176 4.93 10.62 9.27
N VAL A 177 4.40 10.54 8.06
CA VAL A 177 4.68 9.40 7.16
C VAL A 177 5.82 9.76 6.22
N VAL A 178 6.85 8.93 6.22
CA VAL A 178 8.03 9.08 5.36
C VAL A 178 8.11 7.89 4.43
N ALA A 179 8.30 8.17 3.15
CA ALA A 179 8.57 7.16 2.13
C ALA A 179 9.80 7.57 1.32
N GLY A 180 10.67 6.60 1.02
CA GLY A 180 11.93 6.86 0.33
C GLY A 180 12.56 5.59 -0.22
N ASN A 181 13.47 5.74 -1.19
CA ASN A 181 14.32 4.66 -1.68
C ASN A 181 15.67 4.69 -0.95
N HIS A 182 16.58 3.81 -1.33
CA HIS A 182 17.90 3.67 -0.72
C HIS A 182 18.90 4.81 -1.07
N LYS A 183 18.54 5.72 -1.98
CA LYS A 183 19.43 6.79 -2.47
C LYS A 183 19.01 8.13 -1.89
#